data_AF-F9UKG9-F1
#
_entry.id   AF-F9UKG9-F1
#
_cell.length_a   1.000
_cell.length_b   1.000
_cell.length_c   1.000
_cell.angle_alpha   90.00
_cell.angle_beta   90.00
_cell.angle_gamma   90.00
#
_symmetry.space_group_name_H-M   'P 1'
#
loop_
_entity.id
_entity.type
_entity.pdbx_description
1 polymer ?
#
loop_
_entity_poly.entity_id
_entity_poly.type
_entity_poly.pdbx_seq_one_letter_code
_entity_poly.pdbx_strand_id
1 'polypeptide(L)'
;MTKKNKTILTLSLLSVGAITGIGVLTALNVATFKNSNQSTDELKKYNFLATDKLDKNVLPSTYAYASYSIPVSANDIDPNLKYSNNEQREYWAYQLELNSGATSPVYASKNRNPLFTLKTKDNEPIDLLKEKYNIYYQSFANDKEGILYLKVSLEDKNNEELLKKSISERRATWEAYTYKMDGFAKLTNEEAEKKHNLSLWNFAASNKLNLDVSNNKINSIQDLLNLLPQKTNDEKSEQDIKNMHSKVKEYFSFASGDRSINPYYKIDTSREIWFSDTIDDNQLTINYHILKVVPVASDKEDSSLDAITTIPVGAESQKITINIDQLKEAANKIQIISFNNTDLSKKNPIDPNFVYFTNIQNNSSHHNTSEGYYDALDLIFDPEFKDANKYVLKYYKYDSQTGFIKNKFKDLPLVSYDENTGTASFAVSISLKNASDQNGILTLIKVITLENTFQKNETDSPNEDEGNVNSTSGEDNSSNSTTN
;
A
#
# COMPACT_ATOMS: atom_id res chain seq x y z
N MET A 1 28.68 53.65 27.98
CA MET A 1 27.73 52.58 28.32
C MET A 1 27.97 51.41 27.39
N THR A 2 28.31 50.27 27.97
CA THR A 2 28.95 49.12 27.35
C THR A 2 27.95 48.20 26.66
N LYS A 3 28.31 47.76 25.44
CA LYS A 3 27.67 46.71 24.64
C LYS A 3 27.46 45.42 25.44
N LYS A 4 26.36 44.72 25.18
CA LYS A 4 26.31 43.24 25.09
C LYS A 4 25.16 42.81 24.17
N ASN A 5 25.52 42.44 22.94
CA ASN A 5 24.81 41.42 22.16
C ASN A 5 24.94 40.08 22.89
N LYS A 6 23.92 39.23 22.87
CA LYS A 6 24.00 37.88 22.25
C LYS A 6 22.75 37.04 22.47
N THR A 7 22.28 36.52 21.34
CA THR A 7 21.83 35.14 21.13
C THR A 7 20.50 34.73 21.79
N ILE A 8 19.42 35.01 21.05
CA ILE A 8 18.20 34.20 21.09
C ILE A 8 18.58 32.83 20.51
N LEU A 9 18.65 31.83 21.38
CA LEU A 9 18.76 30.43 21.01
C LEU A 9 17.36 30.02 20.53
N THR A 10 17.13 30.09 19.22
CA THR A 10 15.95 29.52 18.60
C THR A 10 16.09 28.00 18.71
N LEU A 11 15.53 27.42 19.76
CA LEU A 11 15.22 25.99 19.81
C LEU A 11 14.22 25.72 18.69
N SER A 12 14.71 25.36 17.51
CA SER A 12 13.95 24.59 16.54
C SER A 12 13.55 23.29 17.23
N LEU A 13 12.28 23.22 17.63
CA LEU A 13 11.66 22.02 18.18
C LEU A 13 12.00 20.84 17.27
N LEU A 14 12.86 19.95 17.76
CA LEU A 14 12.85 18.56 17.34
C LEU A 14 11.42 18.08 17.57
N SER A 15 10.69 17.84 16.49
CA SER A 15 9.44 17.09 16.51
C SER A 15 9.76 15.70 17.03
N VAL A 16 9.77 15.56 18.36
CA VAL A 16 9.76 14.29 19.07
C VAL A 16 8.38 13.70 18.85
N GLY A 17 8.15 13.23 17.63
CA GLY A 17 7.09 12.28 17.34
C GLY A 17 7.50 10.96 17.96
N ALA A 18 7.39 10.84 19.28
CA ALA A 18 7.10 9.56 19.88
C ALA A 18 5.76 9.16 19.28
N ILE A 19 5.79 8.41 18.18
CA ILE A 19 4.60 7.69 17.74
C ILE A 19 4.37 6.70 18.86
N THR A 20 3.52 7.08 19.81
CA THR A 20 2.84 6.18 20.73
C THR A 20 1.96 5.30 19.85
N GLY A 21 2.60 4.38 19.13
CA GLY A 21 1.93 3.28 18.47
C GLY A 21 1.13 2.60 19.54
N ILE A 22 -0.17 2.51 19.31
CA ILE A 22 -1.17 2.05 20.27
C ILE A 22 -0.71 0.67 20.74
N GLY A 23 -0.09 0.65 21.92
CA GLY A 23 0.13 -0.56 22.67
C GLY A 23 -1.24 -1.08 23.04
N VAL A 24 -1.83 -1.91 22.18
CA VAL A 24 -2.73 -2.96 22.64
C VAL A 24 -1.85 -4.05 23.28
N LEU A 25 -1.07 -3.66 24.29
CA LEU A 25 -0.99 -4.47 25.49
C LEU A 25 -2.30 -4.14 26.18
N THR A 26 -3.32 -4.94 25.92
CA THR A 26 -4.48 -5.01 26.81
C THR A 26 -3.95 -5.06 28.23
N ALA A 27 -4.14 -3.95 28.96
CA ALA A 27 -4.03 -3.91 30.40
C ALA A 27 -5.15 -4.80 30.97
N LEU A 28 -5.00 -6.11 30.81
CA LEU A 28 -5.69 -7.06 31.65
C LEU A 28 -4.96 -7.01 32.99
N ASN A 29 -5.57 -6.29 33.92
CA ASN A 29 -5.37 -6.50 35.35
C ASN A 29 -5.61 -7.99 35.65
N VAL A 30 -4.57 -8.82 35.48
CA VAL A 30 -4.57 -10.18 35.98
C VAL A 30 -4.04 -10.09 37.40
N ALA A 31 -4.91 -10.45 38.33
CA ALA A 31 -4.66 -10.50 39.75
C ALA A 31 -3.26 -11.05 40.04
N THR A 32 -2.54 -10.29 40.88
CA THR A 32 -1.28 -10.65 41.52
C THR A 32 -1.29 -12.09 42.03
N PHE A 33 -0.66 -13.01 41.29
CA PHE A 33 -0.23 -14.29 41.83
C PHE A 33 1.02 -14.04 42.68
N LYS A 34 0.89 -14.25 44.00
CA LYS A 34 1.89 -14.04 45.05
C LYS A 34 3.17 -14.90 44.98
N ASN A 35 3.46 -15.54 43.84
CA ASN A 35 4.70 -16.31 43.61
C ASN A 35 5.76 -15.54 42.78
N SER A 36 5.50 -14.26 42.42
CA SER A 36 6.21 -13.50 41.38
C SER A 36 7.68 -13.14 41.62
N ASN A 37 8.25 -13.43 42.79
CA ASN A 37 9.61 -12.97 43.12
C ASN A 37 10.70 -13.99 42.80
N GLN A 38 10.39 -15.29 42.84
CA GLN A 38 11.45 -16.31 42.84
C GLN A 38 12.20 -16.42 41.50
N SER A 39 11.52 -16.45 40.35
CA SER A 39 12.21 -16.65 39.05
C SER A 39 12.88 -15.37 38.55
N THR A 40 12.33 -14.19 38.86
CA THR A 40 13.02 -12.91 38.60
C THR A 40 14.28 -12.77 39.46
N ASP A 41 14.24 -13.21 40.72
CA ASP A 41 15.42 -13.22 41.59
C ASP A 41 16.47 -14.25 41.15
N GLU A 42 16.07 -15.37 40.54
CA GLU A 42 17.00 -16.28 39.86
C GLU A 42 17.71 -15.61 38.68
N LEU A 43 16.97 -14.89 37.82
CA LEU A 43 17.58 -14.16 36.70
C LEU A 43 18.58 -13.10 37.17
N LYS A 44 18.30 -12.37 38.27
CA LYS A 44 19.22 -11.36 38.83
C LYS A 44 20.61 -11.89 39.22
N LYS A 45 20.77 -13.21 39.37
CA LYS A 45 22.08 -13.82 39.69
C LYS A 45 23.04 -13.85 38.49
N TYR A 46 22.52 -13.70 37.27
CA TYR A 46 23.29 -13.77 36.04
C TYR A 46 23.87 -12.40 35.65
N ASN A 47 25.01 -12.42 34.96
CA ASN A 47 25.67 -11.25 34.41
C ASN A 47 25.72 -11.37 32.89
N PHE A 48 25.21 -10.35 32.20
CA PHE A 48 25.28 -10.25 30.74
C PHE A 48 26.54 -9.49 30.32
N LEU A 49 27.47 -10.19 29.66
CA LEU A 49 28.81 -9.67 29.35
C LEU A 49 29.17 -9.92 27.89
N ALA A 50 29.99 -9.03 27.33
CA ALA A 50 30.60 -9.20 26.02
C ALA A 50 31.81 -10.14 26.14
N THR A 51 32.05 -10.96 25.11
CA THR A 51 33.31 -11.69 24.97
C THR A 51 34.38 -10.82 24.30
N ASP A 52 35.61 -11.31 24.28
CA ASP A 52 36.74 -10.75 23.54
C ASP A 52 36.52 -10.68 22.01
N LYS A 53 35.48 -11.37 21.51
CA LYS A 53 35.16 -11.48 20.09
C LYS A 53 34.11 -10.49 19.61
N LEU A 54 33.44 -9.80 20.55
CA LEU A 54 32.45 -8.79 20.19
C LEU A 54 33.16 -7.50 19.76
N ASP A 55 33.03 -7.16 18.49
CA ASP A 55 33.31 -5.80 18.02
C ASP A 55 32.12 -4.90 18.36
N LYS A 56 32.38 -3.85 19.15
CA LYS A 56 31.37 -2.86 19.52
C LYS A 56 31.35 -1.64 18.59
N ASN A 57 32.22 -1.58 17.57
CA ASN A 57 32.20 -0.52 16.53
C ASN A 57 31.07 -0.71 15.50
N VAL A 58 29.91 -1.21 15.95
CA VAL A 58 28.69 -1.40 15.19
C VAL A 58 27.50 -0.92 16.01
N LEU A 59 26.37 -0.61 15.37
CA LEU A 59 25.16 -0.21 16.07
C LEU A 59 24.58 -1.38 16.90
N PRO A 60 23.99 -1.12 18.09
CA PRO A 60 23.40 -2.17 18.91
C PRO A 60 22.23 -2.88 18.20
N SER A 61 21.51 -2.21 17.31
CA SER A 61 20.46 -2.82 16.46
C SER A 61 20.95 -3.97 15.56
N THR A 62 22.27 -4.06 15.32
CA THR A 62 22.90 -5.24 14.68
C THR A 62 22.54 -6.53 15.42
N TYR A 63 22.35 -6.44 16.74
CA TYR A 63 22.05 -7.55 17.63
C TYR A 63 20.59 -7.55 18.14
N ALA A 64 19.67 -6.91 17.42
CA ALA A 64 18.23 -6.97 17.69
C ALA A 64 17.61 -8.29 17.17
N TYR A 65 17.33 -9.23 18.08
CA TYR A 65 16.76 -10.55 17.79
C TYR A 65 15.70 -10.92 18.83
N ALA A 66 14.67 -11.65 18.40
CA ALA A 66 13.71 -12.29 19.30
C ALA A 66 13.65 -13.79 19.04
N SER A 67 13.56 -14.59 20.10
CA SER A 67 13.53 -16.06 20.01
C SER A 67 12.17 -16.65 19.64
N TYR A 68 11.20 -15.79 19.32
CA TYR A 68 9.82 -16.17 19.05
C TYR A 68 9.19 -15.19 18.06
N SER A 69 8.10 -15.61 17.42
CA SER A 69 7.36 -14.78 16.49
C SER A 69 6.58 -13.68 17.20
N ILE A 70 6.68 -12.44 16.72
CA ILE A 70 5.96 -11.29 17.29
C ILE A 70 4.68 -11.04 16.48
N PRO A 71 3.49 -11.17 17.08
CA PRO A 71 2.21 -11.02 16.39
C PRO A 71 1.75 -9.55 16.36
N VAL A 72 2.64 -8.63 15.97
CA VAL A 72 2.35 -7.19 15.94
C VAL A 72 2.50 -6.68 14.51
N SER A 73 1.74 -5.64 14.15
CA SER A 73 1.85 -4.94 12.87
C SER A 73 3.28 -4.48 12.63
N ALA A 74 3.78 -4.67 11.40
CA ALA A 74 5.13 -4.24 11.00
C ALA A 74 5.38 -2.73 11.21
N ASN A 75 4.32 -1.93 11.30
CA ASN A 75 4.41 -0.49 11.51
C ASN A 75 4.82 -0.08 12.94
N ASP A 76 4.67 -0.99 13.91
CA ASP A 76 4.86 -0.71 15.34
C ASP A 76 6.13 -1.38 15.91
N ILE A 77 6.86 -2.15 15.10
CA ILE A 77 8.07 -2.86 15.52
C ILE A 77 9.32 -2.12 15.00
N ASP A 78 10.42 -2.19 15.75
CA ASP A 78 11.75 -1.85 15.24
C ASP A 78 12.05 -2.67 13.97
N PRO A 79 12.28 -2.02 12.81
CA PRO A 79 12.55 -2.73 11.57
C PRO A 79 13.85 -3.56 11.61
N ASN A 80 14.77 -3.28 12.54
CA ASN A 80 15.99 -4.08 12.71
C ASN A 80 15.75 -5.40 13.47
N LEU A 81 14.58 -5.59 14.09
CA LEU A 81 14.30 -6.76 14.92
C LEU A 81 14.14 -8.03 14.08
N LYS A 82 15.04 -8.99 14.29
CA LYS A 82 15.10 -10.26 13.55
C LYS A 82 14.40 -11.37 14.31
N TYR A 83 13.36 -11.95 13.71
CA TYR A 83 12.57 -13.03 14.32
C TYR A 83 11.82 -13.93 13.32
N SER A 84 12.00 -13.72 12.02
CA SER A 84 11.12 -14.29 10.98
C SER A 84 11.39 -15.76 10.70
N ASN A 85 12.64 -16.22 10.84
CA ASN A 85 13.04 -17.60 10.57
C ASN A 85 13.73 -18.27 11.77
N ASN A 86 13.96 -19.59 11.68
CA ASN A 86 14.56 -20.37 12.78
C ASN A 86 15.97 -19.88 13.15
N GLU A 87 16.80 -19.52 12.17
CA GLU A 87 18.14 -18.99 12.44
C GLU A 87 18.07 -17.71 13.29
N GLN A 88 17.20 -16.77 12.94
CA GLN A 88 17.05 -15.54 13.71
C GLN A 88 16.52 -15.82 15.12
N ARG A 89 15.56 -16.75 15.26
CA ARG A 89 14.99 -17.11 16.56
C ARG A 89 15.97 -17.88 17.46
N GLU A 90 16.88 -18.65 16.88
CA GLU A 90 17.89 -19.41 17.64
C GLU A 90 19.12 -18.57 18.03
N TYR A 91 19.26 -17.34 17.52
CA TYR A 91 20.45 -16.50 17.74
C TYR A 91 20.86 -16.41 19.22
N TRP A 92 19.94 -15.96 20.10
CA TRP A 92 20.28 -15.76 21.52
C TRP A 92 20.54 -17.06 22.28
N ALA A 93 19.79 -18.12 21.98
CA ALA A 93 20.06 -19.45 22.54
C ALA A 93 21.47 -19.92 22.16
N TYR A 94 21.84 -19.77 20.88
CA TYR A 94 23.19 -20.09 20.40
C TYR A 94 24.28 -19.27 21.09
N GLN A 95 24.05 -17.98 21.36
CA GLN A 95 25.00 -17.13 22.09
C GLN A 95 25.15 -17.56 23.56
N LEU A 96 24.06 -17.90 24.25
CA LEU A 96 24.02 -17.90 25.72
C LEU A 96 24.02 -19.31 26.37
N GLU A 97 23.55 -20.35 25.67
CA GLU A 97 23.24 -21.67 26.28
C GLU A 97 24.21 -22.79 25.89
N LEU A 98 24.87 -23.49 26.83
CA LEU A 98 25.81 -24.58 26.51
C LEU A 98 25.17 -25.63 25.59
N ASN A 99 23.94 -26.03 25.91
CA ASN A 99 23.12 -26.92 25.11
C ASN A 99 21.94 -26.15 24.50
N SER A 100 22.25 -25.30 23.51
CA SER A 100 21.23 -24.50 22.81
C SER A 100 20.17 -25.35 22.10
N GLY A 101 20.51 -26.57 21.71
CA GLY A 101 19.64 -27.42 20.89
C GLY A 101 19.36 -26.85 19.50
N ALA A 102 20.22 -25.92 19.03
CA ALA A 102 20.05 -25.23 17.75
C ALA A 102 19.93 -26.22 16.59
N THR A 103 18.86 -26.08 15.81
CA THR A 103 18.54 -26.93 14.66
C THR A 103 18.91 -26.26 13.34
N SER A 104 19.15 -24.95 13.35
CA SER A 104 19.61 -24.20 12.18
C SER A 104 20.96 -24.74 11.69
N PRO A 105 21.10 -25.04 10.39
CA PRO A 105 22.38 -25.47 9.80
C PRO A 105 23.54 -24.50 10.07
N VAL A 106 23.24 -23.20 10.19
CA VAL A 106 24.22 -22.14 10.46
C VAL A 106 24.86 -22.30 11.83
N TYR A 107 24.13 -22.81 12.82
CA TYR A 107 24.59 -22.92 14.21
C TYR A 107 24.92 -24.35 14.62
N ALA A 108 24.22 -25.35 14.05
CA ALA A 108 24.45 -26.77 14.32
C ALA A 108 25.84 -27.27 13.86
N SER A 109 26.47 -26.57 12.90
CA SER A 109 27.74 -26.97 12.28
C SER A 109 28.96 -26.11 12.67
N LYS A 110 28.77 -25.01 13.42
CA LYS A 110 29.85 -24.05 13.73
C LYS A 110 30.49 -24.32 15.09
N ASN A 111 31.82 -24.19 15.17
CA ASN A 111 32.52 -24.09 16.45
C ASN A 111 31.95 -22.89 17.23
N ARG A 112 31.53 -23.13 18.48
CA ARG A 112 30.70 -22.19 19.23
C ARG A 112 31.49 -20.92 19.54
N ASN A 113 31.20 -19.84 18.81
CA ASN A 113 31.94 -18.58 18.87
C ASN A 113 31.07 -17.45 19.43
N PRO A 114 30.68 -17.52 20.71
CA PRO A 114 29.74 -16.56 21.27
C PRO A 114 30.39 -15.17 21.38
N LEU A 115 29.62 -14.16 20.99
CA LEU A 115 29.92 -12.74 21.18
C LEU A 115 29.46 -12.24 22.56
N PHE A 116 28.52 -12.97 23.17
CA PHE A 116 27.89 -12.62 24.44
C PHE A 116 27.89 -13.82 25.39
N THR A 117 27.88 -13.55 26.69
CA THR A 117 27.69 -14.57 27.72
C THR A 117 26.67 -14.11 28.74
N LEU A 118 25.90 -15.06 29.28
CA LEU A 118 24.99 -14.84 30.39
C LEU A 118 25.22 -15.93 31.43
N LYS A 119 25.94 -15.59 32.50
CA LYS A 119 26.39 -16.56 33.51
C LYS A 119 26.34 -15.99 34.91
N THR A 120 26.17 -16.86 35.90
CA THR A 120 26.28 -16.48 37.32
C THR A 120 27.72 -16.11 37.68
N LYS A 121 27.93 -15.58 38.90
CA LYS A 121 29.28 -15.31 39.43
C LYS A 121 30.13 -16.58 39.51
N ASP A 122 29.49 -17.73 39.72
CA ASP A 122 30.13 -19.05 39.77
C ASP A 122 30.26 -19.70 38.38
N ASN A 123 30.09 -18.90 37.31
CA ASN A 123 30.22 -19.31 35.90
C ASN A 123 29.19 -20.35 35.45
N GLU A 124 28.05 -20.44 36.15
CA GLU A 124 26.95 -21.32 35.77
C GLU A 124 26.19 -20.75 34.56
N PRO A 125 25.88 -21.58 33.56
CA PRO A 125 25.18 -21.17 32.35
C PRO A 125 23.66 -21.10 32.55
N ILE A 126 22.99 -20.26 31.76
CA ILE A 126 21.54 -20.06 31.90
C ILE A 126 20.68 -21.28 31.55
N ASP A 127 21.23 -22.23 30.79
CA ASP A 127 20.51 -23.44 30.39
C ASP A 127 20.24 -24.41 31.54
N LEU A 128 20.87 -24.24 32.71
CA LEU A 128 20.47 -24.96 33.93
C LEU A 128 19.01 -24.67 34.31
N LEU A 129 18.50 -23.47 34.01
CA LEU A 129 17.10 -23.11 34.27
C LEU A 129 16.13 -23.87 33.37
N LYS A 130 16.59 -24.47 32.26
CA LYS A 130 15.72 -25.19 31.33
C LYS A 130 15.11 -26.45 31.91
N GLU A 131 15.63 -26.99 33.01
CA GLU A 131 14.99 -28.12 33.69
C GLU A 131 13.56 -27.74 34.11
N LYS A 132 13.40 -26.53 34.65
CA LYS A 132 12.13 -26.03 35.19
C LYS A 132 11.37 -25.09 34.25
N TYR A 133 12.08 -24.34 33.41
CA TYR A 133 11.49 -23.26 32.63
C TYR A 133 11.70 -23.42 31.12
N ASN A 134 10.77 -22.88 30.31
CA ASN A 134 11.08 -22.44 28.96
C ASN A 134 11.69 -21.04 29.04
N ILE A 135 12.73 -20.77 28.24
CA ILE A 135 13.47 -19.50 28.27
C ILE A 135 13.26 -18.77 26.94
N TYR A 136 12.87 -17.51 27.02
CA TYR A 136 12.64 -16.65 25.86
C TYR A 136 13.52 -15.41 25.93
N TYR A 137 14.05 -15.01 24.78
CA TYR A 137 14.97 -13.89 24.64
C TYR A 137 14.38 -12.85 23.68
N GLN A 138 14.48 -11.59 24.05
CA GLN A 138 14.25 -10.48 23.13
C GLN A 138 15.24 -9.36 23.44
N SER A 139 16.01 -8.95 22.44
CA SER A 139 16.85 -7.76 22.56
C SER A 139 16.16 -6.52 21.99
N PHE A 140 16.55 -5.38 22.55
CA PHE A 140 16.11 -4.05 22.17
C PHE A 140 17.33 -3.15 22.06
N ALA A 141 17.32 -2.22 21.10
CA ALA A 141 18.46 -1.37 20.83
C ALA A 141 18.15 0.10 21.12
N ASN A 142 19.17 0.83 21.54
CA ASN A 142 19.18 2.27 21.52
C ASN A 142 20.37 2.72 20.66
N ASP A 143 20.11 2.92 19.37
CA ASP A 143 21.16 3.30 18.41
C ASP A 143 21.67 4.72 18.65
N LYS A 144 20.89 5.59 19.31
CA LYS A 144 21.32 6.95 19.66
C LYS A 144 22.30 6.94 20.84
N GLU A 145 22.07 6.10 21.83
CA GLU A 145 22.89 6.05 23.04
C GLU A 145 23.99 4.97 22.98
N GLY A 146 23.93 4.05 22.02
CA GLY A 146 24.91 2.97 21.87
C GLY A 146 24.71 1.85 22.91
N ILE A 147 23.45 1.53 23.20
CA ILE A 147 23.04 0.61 24.27
C ILE A 147 22.25 -0.57 23.68
N LEU A 148 22.62 -1.78 24.10
CA LEU A 148 21.85 -3.01 23.85
C LEU A 148 21.18 -3.46 25.15
N TYR A 149 19.88 -3.68 25.10
CA TYR A 149 19.10 -4.30 26.15
C TYR A 149 18.77 -5.74 25.77
N LEU A 150 18.84 -6.66 26.73
CA LEU A 150 18.40 -8.04 26.56
C LEU A 150 17.38 -8.37 27.64
N LYS A 151 16.12 -8.56 27.26
CA LYS A 151 15.08 -9.08 28.14
C LYS A 151 15.07 -10.60 28.06
N VAL A 152 15.25 -11.24 29.21
CA VAL A 152 15.15 -12.69 29.36
C VAL A 152 13.90 -13.01 30.15
N SER A 153 13.06 -13.87 29.59
CA SER A 153 11.76 -14.25 30.13
C SER A 153 11.73 -15.75 30.43
N LEU A 154 11.13 -16.11 31.56
CA LEU A 154 10.94 -17.48 31.99
C LEU A 154 9.45 -17.83 32.00
N GLU A 155 9.12 -19.00 31.46
CA GLU A 155 7.79 -19.60 31.52
C GLU A 155 7.90 -20.95 32.23
N ASP A 156 7.16 -21.13 33.33
CA ASP A 156 7.16 -22.39 34.09
C ASP A 156 6.53 -23.52 33.27
N LYS A 157 7.28 -24.62 33.09
CA LYS A 157 6.81 -25.79 32.34
C LYS A 157 5.66 -26.54 33.02
N ASN A 158 5.51 -26.38 34.34
CA ASN A 158 4.50 -27.08 35.12
C ASN A 158 3.18 -26.30 35.26
N ASN A 159 3.05 -25.15 34.60
CA ASN A 159 1.81 -24.36 34.62
C ASN A 159 0.87 -24.79 33.48
N GLU A 160 0.11 -25.86 33.72
CA GLU A 160 -0.80 -26.46 32.73
C GLU A 160 -1.90 -25.52 32.22
N GLU A 161 -2.33 -24.54 33.02
CA GLU A 161 -3.33 -23.55 32.60
C GLU A 161 -2.77 -22.56 31.59
N LEU A 162 -1.51 -22.16 31.73
CA LEU A 162 -0.85 -21.29 30.76
C LEU A 162 -0.63 -22.02 29.44
N LEU A 163 -0.21 -23.29 29.45
CA LEU A 163 0.05 -24.09 28.23
C LEU A 163 -1.16 -24.22 27.29
N LYS A 164 -2.38 -24.00 27.79
CA LYS A 164 -3.62 -24.01 26.99
C LYS A 164 -3.91 -22.68 26.27
N LYS A 165 -3.17 -21.61 26.55
CA LYS A 165 -3.34 -20.27 25.96
C LYS A 165 -2.42 -20.04 24.75
N SER A 166 -2.79 -19.09 23.90
CA SER A 166 -1.94 -18.69 22.77
C SER A 166 -0.61 -18.10 23.26
N ILE A 167 0.46 -18.14 22.45
CA ILE A 167 1.76 -17.54 22.79
C ILE A 167 1.60 -16.06 23.16
N SER A 168 0.74 -15.31 22.47
CA SER A 168 0.51 -13.89 22.74
C SER A 168 -0.07 -13.66 24.14
N GLU A 169 -0.98 -14.51 24.59
CA GLU A 169 -1.58 -14.44 25.94
C GLU A 169 -0.59 -14.89 27.02
N ARG A 170 0.23 -15.91 26.73
CA ARG A 170 1.25 -16.41 27.67
C ARG A 170 2.37 -15.40 27.90
N ARG A 171 2.75 -14.64 26.87
CA ARG A 171 3.79 -13.59 26.95
C ARG A 171 3.53 -12.55 28.02
N ALA A 172 2.26 -12.17 28.21
CA ALA A 172 1.88 -11.19 29.22
C ALA A 172 2.16 -11.67 30.66
N THR A 173 2.29 -12.98 30.87
CA THR A 173 2.49 -13.58 32.19
C THR A 173 3.93 -14.05 32.44
N TRP A 174 4.84 -13.87 31.49
CA TRP A 174 6.22 -14.30 31.66
C TRP A 174 6.95 -13.40 32.66
N GLU A 175 7.55 -14.02 33.68
CA GLU A 175 8.50 -13.34 34.56
C GLU A 175 9.76 -13.01 33.77
N ALA A 176 10.34 -11.82 33.97
CA ALA A 176 11.44 -11.35 33.14
C ALA A 176 12.41 -10.44 33.88
N TYR A 177 13.65 -10.44 33.40
CA TYR A 177 14.68 -9.49 33.80
C TYR A 177 15.37 -8.91 32.57
N THR A 178 15.66 -7.61 32.61
CA THR A 178 16.31 -6.89 31.50
C THR A 178 17.74 -6.58 31.88
N TYR A 179 18.68 -7.08 31.09
CA TYR A 179 20.09 -6.74 31.15
C TYR A 179 20.41 -5.58 30.21
N LYS A 180 21.45 -4.82 30.53
CA LYS A 180 21.91 -3.66 29.77
C LYS A 180 23.39 -3.79 29.45
N MET A 181 23.77 -3.45 28.22
CA MET A 181 25.16 -3.39 27.77
C MET A 181 25.42 -2.11 26.97
N ASP A 182 26.30 -1.28 27.49
CA ASP A 182 26.73 -0.04 26.86
C ASP A 182 28.00 -0.23 26.00
N GLY A 183 28.36 0.83 25.27
CA GLY A 183 29.64 0.98 24.58
C GLY A 183 29.63 0.59 23.10
N PHE A 184 28.45 0.40 22.50
CA PHE A 184 28.33 0.25 21.05
C PHE A 184 28.50 1.60 20.33
N ALA A 185 28.75 1.54 19.03
CA ALA A 185 28.71 2.74 18.18
C ALA A 185 27.34 3.41 18.24
N LYS A 186 27.33 4.73 18.10
CA LYS A 186 26.12 5.56 18.13
C LYS A 186 25.82 6.04 16.73
N LEU A 187 24.56 5.98 16.33
CA LEU A 187 24.11 6.57 15.08
C LEU A 187 24.18 8.09 15.17
N THR A 188 25.08 8.68 14.38
CA THR A 188 25.18 10.13 14.21
C THR A 188 24.24 10.63 13.11
N ASN A 189 23.94 11.93 13.11
CA ASN A 189 23.17 12.54 12.02
C ASN A 189 23.90 12.39 10.68
N GLU A 190 25.23 12.59 10.66
CA GLU A 190 26.03 12.41 9.43
C GLU A 190 25.95 10.99 8.87
N GLU A 191 25.97 9.97 9.73
CA GLU A 191 25.78 8.57 9.30
C GLU A 191 24.34 8.28 8.86
N ALA A 192 23.37 8.98 9.46
CA ALA A 192 21.99 8.92 9.01
C ALA A 192 21.78 9.62 7.66
N GLU A 193 22.64 10.56 7.26
CA GLU A 193 22.58 11.29 5.98
C GLU A 193 23.38 10.62 4.84
N LYS A 194 24.23 9.62 5.14
CA LYS A 194 24.99 8.88 4.11
C LYS A 194 24.03 8.24 3.08
N LYS A 195 24.39 8.31 1.80
CA LYS A 195 23.57 7.83 0.67
C LYS A 195 23.00 6.42 0.92
N HIS A 196 21.68 6.32 1.02
CA HIS A 196 20.98 5.06 1.29
C HIS A 196 20.54 4.40 -0.02
N ASN A 197 20.51 3.07 -0.04
CA ASN A 197 19.92 2.32 -1.14
C ASN A 197 18.42 2.13 -0.85
N LEU A 198 17.63 3.17 -1.13
CA LEU A 198 16.20 3.19 -0.84
C LEU A 198 15.41 2.55 -1.98
N SER A 199 14.43 1.73 -1.62
CA SER A 199 13.39 1.35 -2.56
C SER A 199 12.53 2.57 -2.88
N LEU A 200 12.29 2.80 -4.17
CA LEU A 200 11.42 3.89 -4.62
C LEU A 200 10.02 3.73 -3.99
N TRP A 201 9.44 4.85 -3.54
CA TRP A 201 8.05 4.85 -3.10
C TRP A 201 7.13 4.70 -4.31
N ASN A 202 6.06 3.92 -4.13
CA ASN A 202 5.00 3.80 -5.12
C ASN A 202 4.12 5.08 -5.07
N PHE A 203 4.20 5.89 -6.13
CA PHE A 203 3.29 7.00 -6.38
C PHE A 203 2.36 6.61 -7.54
N ALA A 204 1.30 5.87 -7.21
CA ALA A 204 0.31 5.45 -8.18
C ALA A 204 -0.61 6.61 -8.59
N ALA A 205 -1.08 6.62 -9.85
CA ALA A 205 -2.09 7.58 -10.28
C ALA A 205 -3.39 7.40 -9.48
N SER A 206 -3.96 8.48 -8.98
CA SER A 206 -5.26 8.45 -8.31
C SER A 206 -6.40 8.35 -9.33
N ASN A 207 -7.60 8.00 -8.86
CA ASN A 207 -8.81 8.08 -9.69
C ASN A 207 -9.05 9.48 -10.26
N LYS A 208 -8.74 10.53 -9.49
CA LYS A 208 -8.90 11.91 -9.96
C LYS A 208 -7.93 12.23 -11.09
N LEU A 209 -6.66 11.81 -11.01
CA LEU A 209 -5.72 11.97 -12.11
C LEU A 209 -6.20 11.22 -13.36
N ASN A 210 -6.60 9.95 -13.21
CA ASN A 210 -7.14 9.15 -14.30
C ASN A 210 -8.33 9.86 -14.98
N LEU A 211 -9.30 10.35 -14.21
CA LEU A 211 -10.49 11.04 -14.72
C LEU A 211 -10.17 12.41 -15.33
N ASP A 212 -9.30 13.21 -14.72
CA ASP A 212 -8.95 14.54 -15.24
C ASP A 212 -8.18 14.44 -16.56
N VAL A 213 -7.32 13.41 -16.73
CA VAL A 213 -6.69 13.09 -18.03
C VAL A 213 -7.71 12.60 -19.04
N SER A 214 -8.58 11.66 -18.65
CA SER A 214 -9.62 11.07 -19.51
C SER A 214 -10.61 12.10 -20.05
N ASN A 215 -10.93 13.11 -19.24
CA ASN A 215 -11.85 14.19 -19.58
C ASN A 215 -11.14 15.44 -20.13
N ASN A 216 -9.89 15.30 -20.58
CA ASN A 216 -9.09 16.36 -21.21
C ASN A 216 -8.92 17.64 -20.36
N LYS A 217 -9.04 17.53 -19.03
CA LYS A 217 -8.69 18.61 -18.10
C LYS A 217 -7.18 18.69 -17.88
N ILE A 218 -6.48 17.56 -18.05
CA ILE A 218 -5.02 17.45 -18.08
C ILE A 218 -4.66 16.84 -19.43
N ASN A 219 -3.99 17.61 -20.28
CA ASN A 219 -3.68 17.18 -21.64
C ASN A 219 -2.24 16.75 -21.85
N SER A 220 -1.34 17.17 -20.97
CA SER A 220 0.10 16.92 -21.03
C SER A 220 0.68 16.72 -19.62
N ILE A 221 1.93 16.26 -19.54
CA ILE A 221 2.70 16.28 -18.29
C ILE A 221 2.84 17.70 -17.73
N GLN A 222 3.01 18.71 -18.59
CA GLN A 222 3.14 20.10 -18.15
C GLN A 222 1.86 20.61 -17.47
N ASP A 223 0.68 20.23 -17.97
CA ASP A 223 -0.59 20.57 -17.32
C ASP A 223 -0.66 19.98 -15.91
N LEU A 224 -0.23 18.72 -15.75
CA LEU A 224 -0.15 18.08 -14.45
C LEU A 224 0.86 18.77 -13.54
N LEU A 225 2.05 19.12 -14.04
CA LEU A 225 3.08 19.83 -13.29
C LEU A 225 2.59 21.20 -12.78
N ASN A 226 1.79 21.91 -13.57
CA ASN A 226 1.20 23.19 -13.19
C ASN A 226 0.14 23.08 -12.07
N LEU A 227 -0.44 21.89 -11.87
CA LEU A 227 -1.41 21.60 -10.82
C LEU A 227 -0.76 21.10 -9.52
N LEU A 228 0.51 20.69 -9.58
CA LEU A 228 1.24 20.11 -8.46
C LEU A 228 2.13 21.15 -7.78
N PRO A 229 2.47 20.96 -6.49
CA PRO A 229 3.39 21.85 -5.80
C PRO A 229 4.76 21.85 -6.48
N GLN A 230 5.28 23.02 -6.79
CA GLN A 230 6.62 23.23 -7.34
C GLN A 230 7.54 23.84 -6.28
N LYS A 231 8.85 23.66 -6.44
CA LYS A 231 9.82 24.23 -5.48
C LYS A 231 9.75 25.75 -5.51
N THR A 232 9.66 26.35 -4.33
CA THR A 232 9.78 27.80 -4.16
C THR A 232 10.89 28.12 -3.16
N ASN A 233 11.45 29.32 -3.21
CA ASN A 233 12.51 29.73 -2.28
C ASN A 233 11.97 30.22 -0.92
N ASP A 234 10.65 30.34 -0.77
CA ASP A 234 10.03 30.87 0.45
C ASP A 234 9.89 29.80 1.53
N GLU A 235 10.12 30.20 2.79
CA GLU A 235 9.79 29.36 3.95
C GLU A 235 8.30 29.03 3.95
N LYS A 236 7.97 27.75 4.11
CA LYS A 236 6.59 27.26 4.13
C LYS A 236 6.06 27.14 5.55
N SER A 237 4.85 27.63 5.76
CA SER A 237 4.13 27.37 7.01
C SER A 237 3.70 25.91 7.09
N GLU A 238 3.40 25.42 8.31
CA GLU A 238 2.85 24.07 8.50
C GLU A 238 1.56 23.85 7.69
N GLN A 239 0.73 24.89 7.55
CA GLN A 239 -0.51 24.81 6.78
C GLN A 239 -0.22 24.69 5.28
N ASP A 240 0.78 25.41 4.76
CA ASP A 240 1.20 25.28 3.37
C ASP A 240 1.69 23.87 3.08
N ILE A 241 2.49 23.29 3.97
CA ILE A 241 3.00 21.93 3.84
C ILE A 241 1.85 20.92 3.82
N LYS A 242 0.87 21.05 4.73
CA LYS A 242 -0.34 20.21 4.71
C LYS A 242 -1.12 20.33 3.40
N ASN A 243 -1.29 21.55 2.90
CA ASN A 243 -1.97 21.80 1.63
C ASN A 243 -1.22 21.17 0.45
N MET A 244 0.12 21.27 0.43
CA MET A 244 0.95 20.64 -0.59
C MET A 244 0.77 19.11 -0.59
N HIS A 245 0.91 18.45 0.56
CA HIS A 245 0.70 17.00 0.68
C HIS A 245 -0.72 16.58 0.30
N SER A 246 -1.73 17.36 0.71
CA SER A 246 -3.13 17.12 0.30
C SER A 246 -3.28 17.21 -1.21
N LYS A 247 -2.67 18.21 -1.84
CA LYS A 247 -2.71 18.40 -3.29
C LYS A 247 -2.04 17.26 -4.04
N VAL A 248 -0.91 16.76 -3.54
CA VAL A 248 -0.27 15.55 -4.12
C VAL A 248 -1.20 14.34 -3.99
N LYS A 249 -1.82 14.15 -2.82
CA LYS A 249 -2.77 13.04 -2.57
C LYS A 249 -4.03 13.09 -3.43
N GLU A 250 -4.42 14.26 -3.94
CA GLU A 250 -5.49 14.37 -4.92
C GLU A 250 -5.15 13.64 -6.22
N TYR A 251 -3.91 13.71 -6.70
CA TYR A 251 -3.50 13.15 -7.99
C TYR A 251 -2.70 11.85 -7.90
N PHE A 252 -2.06 11.59 -6.75
CA PHE A 252 -1.25 10.40 -6.52
C PHE A 252 -1.64 9.69 -5.23
N SER A 253 -1.71 8.36 -5.28
CA SER A 253 -1.79 7.50 -4.12
C SER A 253 -0.38 7.04 -3.74
N PHE A 254 0.01 7.29 -2.48
CA PHE A 254 1.29 6.85 -1.95
C PHE A 254 1.17 6.59 -0.45
N ALA A 255 1.87 5.57 0.03
CA ALA A 255 1.86 5.22 1.44
C ALA A 255 2.94 6.01 2.19
N SER A 256 2.56 7.14 2.79
CA SER A 256 3.50 8.01 3.52
C SER A 256 4.01 7.41 4.83
N GLY A 257 3.29 6.43 5.41
CA GLY A 257 3.61 5.83 6.71
C GLY A 257 3.63 4.30 6.73
N ASP A 258 3.34 3.63 5.61
CA ASP A 258 3.36 2.17 5.54
C ASP A 258 4.80 1.66 5.38
N ARG A 259 5.23 0.87 6.36
CA ARG A 259 6.56 0.23 6.39
C ARG A 259 6.63 -1.04 5.55
N SER A 260 5.53 -1.47 4.92
CA SER A 260 5.54 -2.64 4.03
C SER A 260 6.49 -2.47 2.85
N ILE A 261 6.59 -1.25 2.29
CA ILE A 261 7.47 -0.93 1.14
C ILE A 261 8.85 -0.51 1.62
N ASN A 262 8.91 0.35 2.64
CA ASN A 262 10.15 0.90 3.19
C ASN A 262 10.16 0.72 4.72
N PRO A 263 10.67 -0.42 5.25
CA PRO A 263 10.58 -0.71 6.68
C PRO A 263 11.39 0.25 7.56
N TYR A 264 12.47 0.80 7.03
CA TYR A 264 13.38 1.69 7.75
C TYR A 264 13.10 3.18 7.53
N TYR A 265 12.24 3.54 6.58
CA TYR A 265 12.08 4.93 6.14
C TYR A 265 10.62 5.32 5.93
N LYS A 266 10.32 6.59 6.18
CA LYS A 266 9.00 7.20 5.92
C LYS A 266 9.18 8.51 5.20
N ILE A 267 8.15 8.93 4.44
CA ILE A 267 8.12 10.28 3.89
C ILE A 267 7.86 11.25 5.04
N ASP A 268 8.66 12.31 5.13
CA ASP A 268 8.48 13.38 6.09
C ASP A 268 7.32 14.29 5.64
N THR A 269 6.12 14.06 6.18
CA THR A 269 4.95 14.88 5.88
C THR A 269 4.94 16.23 6.61
N SER A 270 5.94 16.50 7.46
CA SER A 270 6.12 17.80 8.12
C SER A 270 6.98 18.75 7.29
N ARG A 271 7.52 18.28 6.16
CA ARG A 271 8.29 19.08 5.20
C ARG A 271 7.65 19.04 3.82
N GLU A 272 8.09 19.95 2.97
CA GLU A 272 7.57 20.07 1.61
C GLU A 272 7.79 18.80 0.77
N ILE A 273 6.85 18.58 -0.13
CA ILE A 273 6.91 17.63 -1.24
C ILE A 273 6.67 18.44 -2.51
N TRP A 274 7.52 18.30 -3.50
CA TRP A 274 7.43 19.12 -4.70
C TRP A 274 7.82 18.37 -5.97
N PHE A 275 7.34 18.89 -7.09
CA PHE A 275 7.58 18.36 -8.41
C PHE A 275 8.47 19.32 -9.19
N SER A 276 9.28 18.73 -10.04
CA SER A 276 10.08 19.45 -11.02
C SER A 276 9.98 18.75 -12.35
N ASP A 277 10.12 19.54 -13.39
CA ASP A 277 10.13 19.06 -14.76
C ASP A 277 11.29 18.10 -15.02
N THR A 278 11.16 17.30 -16.08
CA THR A 278 12.25 16.49 -16.61
C THR A 278 12.48 16.82 -18.08
N ILE A 279 13.61 16.38 -18.62
CA ILE A 279 13.89 16.55 -20.06
C ILE A 279 12.97 15.64 -20.92
N ASP A 280 12.31 14.65 -20.31
CA ASP A 280 11.42 13.70 -21.00
C ASP A 280 9.96 14.11 -20.78
N ASP A 281 9.25 14.37 -21.88
CA ASP A 281 7.87 14.83 -21.91
C ASP A 281 6.86 13.84 -21.27
N ASN A 282 7.28 12.61 -20.92
CA ASN A 282 6.45 11.61 -20.23
C ASN A 282 6.79 11.42 -18.75
N GLN A 283 7.73 12.19 -18.19
CA GLN A 283 8.22 11.98 -16.83
C GLN A 283 8.13 13.25 -15.98
N LEU A 284 7.91 13.04 -14.68
CA LEU A 284 8.05 14.06 -13.64
C LEU A 284 9.09 13.61 -12.63
N THR A 285 9.82 14.56 -12.06
CA THR A 285 10.62 14.28 -10.85
C THR A 285 9.84 14.72 -9.64
N ILE A 286 9.59 13.80 -8.73
CA ILE A 286 9.08 14.11 -7.40
C ILE A 286 10.23 14.15 -6.41
N ASN A 287 10.20 15.15 -5.53
CA ASN A 287 11.18 15.37 -4.50
C ASN A 287 10.47 15.41 -3.15
N TYR A 288 11.04 14.74 -2.16
CA TYR A 288 10.45 14.64 -0.83
C TYR A 288 11.53 14.45 0.23
N HIS A 289 11.22 14.84 1.46
CA HIS A 289 12.07 14.56 2.60
C HIS A 289 11.75 13.19 3.18
N ILE A 290 12.76 12.54 3.76
CA ILE A 290 12.61 11.23 4.40
C ILE A 290 13.07 11.25 5.85
N LEU A 291 12.39 10.42 6.64
CA LEU A 291 12.68 10.13 8.03
C LEU A 291 13.14 8.67 8.15
N LYS A 292 14.26 8.43 8.83
CA LYS A 292 14.72 7.09 9.20
C LYS A 292 14.14 6.69 10.56
N VAL A 293 13.58 5.50 10.64
CA VAL A 293 13.13 4.89 11.89
C VAL A 293 14.33 4.33 12.64
N VAL A 294 14.48 4.70 13.91
CA VAL A 294 15.64 4.36 14.74
C VAL A 294 15.17 3.84 16.10
N PRO A 295 15.70 2.70 16.58
CA PRO A 295 15.35 2.19 17.90
C PRO A 295 16.02 3.02 19.00
N VAL A 296 15.24 3.37 20.03
CA VAL A 296 15.63 4.20 21.18
C VAL A 296 15.10 3.60 22.48
N ALA A 297 15.33 2.29 22.64
CA ALA A 297 14.95 1.56 23.84
C ALA A 297 15.47 2.28 25.11
N SER A 298 14.63 2.32 26.14
CA SER A 298 14.98 2.91 27.42
C SER A 298 14.33 2.13 28.57
N ASP A 299 15.11 1.93 29.62
CA ASP A 299 14.73 1.30 30.89
C ASP A 299 14.32 2.32 31.97
N LYS A 300 14.21 3.62 31.61
CA LYS A 300 13.75 4.69 32.51
C LYS A 300 12.26 4.57 32.81
N GLU A 301 11.86 5.11 33.96
CA GLU A 301 10.45 5.29 34.33
C GLU A 301 9.70 6.05 33.21
N ASP A 302 8.50 5.60 32.85
CA ASP A 302 7.67 6.08 31.73
C ASP A 302 8.26 5.93 30.31
N SER A 303 9.33 5.15 30.13
CA SER A 303 9.86 4.77 28.81
C SER A 303 9.47 3.34 28.41
N SER A 304 9.70 2.99 27.15
CA SER A 304 9.53 1.62 26.67
C SER A 304 10.80 1.04 26.06
N LEU A 305 10.98 -0.27 26.22
CA LEU A 305 12.06 -1.02 25.57
C LEU A 305 11.86 -1.15 24.07
N ASP A 306 10.62 -1.16 23.58
CA ASP A 306 10.30 -1.20 22.14
C ASP A 306 10.20 0.18 21.49
N ALA A 307 10.59 1.24 22.21
CA ALA A 307 10.49 2.61 21.72
C ALA A 307 11.34 2.81 20.46
N ILE A 308 10.72 3.44 19.47
CA ILE A 308 11.35 3.89 18.24
C ILE A 308 11.14 5.39 18.07
N THR A 309 12.04 6.04 17.36
CA THR A 309 11.94 7.44 16.97
C THR A 309 12.23 7.59 15.49
N THR A 310 12.10 8.80 14.99
CA THR A 310 12.50 9.15 13.62
C THR A 310 13.58 10.22 13.63
N ILE A 311 14.47 10.16 12.64
CA ILE A 311 15.48 11.20 12.40
C ILE A 311 15.46 11.63 10.93
N PRO A 312 15.61 12.93 10.63
CA PRO A 312 15.75 13.41 9.26
C PRO A 312 17.01 12.87 8.59
N VAL A 313 16.91 12.53 7.31
CA VAL A 313 18.03 11.99 6.50
C VAL A 313 18.39 12.89 5.30
N GLY A 314 17.46 13.74 4.86
CA GLY A 314 17.68 14.63 3.72
C GLY A 314 16.50 14.64 2.76
N ALA A 315 16.70 15.29 1.61
CA ALA A 315 15.77 15.25 0.49
C ALA A 315 16.18 14.13 -0.47
N GLU A 316 15.19 13.41 -0.97
CA GLU A 316 15.32 12.39 -2.00
C GLU A 316 14.52 12.81 -3.23
N SER A 317 14.92 12.29 -4.38
CA SER A 317 14.27 12.55 -5.67
C SER A 317 14.07 11.25 -6.42
N GLN A 318 12.90 11.07 -7.02
CA GLN A 318 12.64 9.96 -7.93
C GLN A 318 11.89 10.43 -9.16
N LYS A 319 12.11 9.74 -10.27
CA LYS A 319 11.36 9.96 -11.51
C LYS A 319 10.11 9.09 -11.50
N ILE A 320 8.99 9.66 -11.90
CA ILE A 320 7.72 8.97 -12.14
C ILE A 320 7.34 9.13 -13.61
N THR A 321 6.82 8.07 -14.23
CA THR A 321 6.52 8.06 -15.67
C THR A 321 5.02 8.05 -15.89
N ILE A 322 4.45 9.16 -16.31
CA ILE A 322 3.00 9.32 -16.49
C ILE A 322 2.75 9.41 -18.00
N ASN A 323 2.55 8.26 -18.65
CA ASN A 323 2.49 8.09 -20.12
C ASN A 323 1.21 8.67 -20.76
N ILE A 324 0.92 9.96 -20.57
CA ILE A 324 -0.33 10.62 -21.01
C ILE A 324 -0.50 10.52 -22.52
N ASP A 325 0.48 11.01 -23.28
CA ASP A 325 0.36 11.12 -24.74
C ASP A 325 0.29 9.75 -25.41
N GLN A 326 1.14 8.83 -24.97
CA GLN A 326 1.13 7.45 -25.43
C GLN A 326 -0.23 6.77 -25.19
N LEU A 327 -0.82 6.95 -24.00
CA LEU A 327 -2.14 6.37 -23.71
C LEU A 327 -3.25 7.03 -24.52
N LYS A 328 -3.19 8.34 -24.75
CA LYS A 328 -4.15 9.05 -25.62
C LYS A 328 -4.09 8.55 -27.07
N GLU A 329 -2.89 8.36 -27.61
CA GLU A 329 -2.70 7.81 -28.96
C GLU A 329 -3.30 6.40 -29.04
N ALA A 330 -2.94 5.52 -28.11
CA ALA A 330 -3.45 4.14 -28.08
C ALA A 330 -4.98 4.09 -27.89
N ALA A 331 -5.55 4.98 -27.07
CA ALA A 331 -6.99 5.07 -26.86
C ALA A 331 -7.77 5.41 -28.14
N ASN A 332 -7.15 6.16 -29.05
CA ASN A 332 -7.74 6.47 -30.36
C ASN A 332 -7.79 5.28 -31.31
N LYS A 333 -7.11 4.18 -30.97
CA LYS A 333 -7.09 2.93 -31.73
C LYS A 333 -8.03 1.87 -31.17
N ILE A 334 -8.73 2.14 -30.07
CA ILE A 334 -9.69 1.18 -29.49
C ILE A 334 -11.01 1.22 -30.27
N GLN A 335 -11.58 0.04 -30.54
CA GLN A 335 -12.85 -0.14 -31.20
C GLN A 335 -13.70 -1.18 -30.47
N ILE A 336 -15.02 -1.03 -30.57
CA ILE A 336 -15.99 -2.05 -30.18
C ILE A 336 -16.63 -2.57 -31.46
N ILE A 337 -16.57 -3.88 -31.69
CA ILE A 337 -17.13 -4.54 -32.87
C ILE A 337 -18.15 -5.60 -32.46
N SER A 338 -18.95 -6.08 -33.43
CA SER A 338 -19.82 -7.23 -33.18
C SER A 338 -18.99 -8.50 -33.00
N PHE A 339 -19.32 -9.29 -31.97
CA PHE A 339 -18.69 -10.58 -31.75
C PHE A 339 -19.34 -11.64 -32.63
N ASN A 340 -18.54 -12.47 -33.30
CA ASN A 340 -19.01 -13.54 -34.21
C ASN A 340 -20.07 -13.09 -35.23
N ASN A 341 -19.96 -11.87 -35.76
CA ASN A 341 -20.93 -11.28 -36.69
C ASN A 341 -22.37 -11.24 -36.14
N THR A 342 -22.53 -11.10 -34.82
CA THR A 342 -23.85 -10.93 -34.20
C THR A 342 -24.56 -9.72 -34.80
N ASP A 343 -25.81 -9.91 -35.23
CA ASP A 343 -26.68 -8.86 -35.75
C ASP A 343 -27.18 -7.95 -34.61
N LEU A 344 -26.46 -6.85 -34.39
CA LEU A 344 -26.73 -5.90 -33.31
C LEU A 344 -28.03 -5.10 -33.55
N SER A 345 -28.51 -5.00 -34.79
CA SER A 345 -29.73 -4.25 -35.12
C SER A 345 -31.00 -4.84 -34.51
N LYS A 346 -30.93 -6.09 -34.03
CA LYS A 346 -32.01 -6.80 -33.32
C LYS A 346 -31.75 -6.94 -31.82
N LYS A 347 -30.72 -6.27 -31.31
CA LYS A 347 -30.33 -6.32 -29.89
C LYS A 347 -30.64 -4.99 -29.23
N ASN A 348 -31.20 -5.07 -28.03
CA ASN A 348 -31.37 -3.93 -27.15
C ASN A 348 -30.32 -4.00 -26.02
N PRO A 349 -29.39 -3.03 -25.91
CA PRO A 349 -28.32 -3.05 -24.89
C PRO A 349 -28.76 -3.04 -23.43
N ILE A 350 -30.04 -2.74 -23.17
CA ILE A 350 -30.61 -2.72 -21.81
C ILE A 350 -31.43 -3.98 -21.50
N ASP A 351 -31.64 -4.85 -22.50
CA ASP A 351 -32.34 -6.11 -22.35
C ASP A 351 -31.50 -7.08 -21.50
N PRO A 352 -32.09 -7.82 -20.55
CA PRO A 352 -31.43 -8.91 -19.84
C PRO A 352 -30.70 -9.92 -20.73
N ASN A 353 -31.10 -10.07 -22.00
CA ASN A 353 -30.49 -10.96 -22.99
C ASN A 353 -29.26 -10.37 -23.71
N PHE A 354 -28.87 -9.14 -23.40
CA PHE A 354 -27.62 -8.52 -23.82
C PHE A 354 -26.64 -8.54 -22.64
N VAL A 355 -26.08 -9.72 -22.39
CA VAL A 355 -25.46 -10.05 -21.11
C VAL A 355 -24.03 -9.52 -21.04
N TYR A 356 -23.73 -8.77 -19.98
CA TYR A 356 -22.37 -8.47 -19.59
C TYR A 356 -21.87 -9.48 -18.56
N PHE A 357 -20.89 -10.29 -18.94
CA PHE A 357 -20.22 -11.22 -18.05
C PHE A 357 -19.11 -10.50 -17.27
N THR A 358 -19.13 -10.61 -15.95
CA THR A 358 -18.16 -9.95 -15.07
C THR A 358 -16.83 -10.70 -14.94
N ASN A 359 -16.79 -11.99 -15.31
CA ASN A 359 -15.62 -12.84 -15.18
C ASN A 359 -15.16 -13.33 -16.57
N ILE A 360 -13.86 -13.32 -16.79
CA ILE A 360 -13.25 -13.93 -17.98
C ILE A 360 -13.23 -15.43 -17.75
N GLN A 361 -13.84 -16.20 -18.64
CA GLN A 361 -13.59 -17.64 -18.68
C GLN A 361 -12.26 -17.89 -19.41
N ASN A 362 -11.42 -18.79 -18.88
CA ASN A 362 -10.08 -19.09 -19.43
C ASN A 362 -10.07 -19.50 -20.92
N ASN A 363 -11.23 -19.86 -21.48
CA ASN A 363 -11.41 -20.25 -22.88
C ASN A 363 -12.35 -19.31 -23.65
N SER A 364 -12.54 -18.09 -23.17
CA SER A 364 -13.34 -17.09 -23.90
C SER A 364 -12.69 -16.80 -25.25
N SER A 365 -13.51 -16.79 -26.31
CA SER A 365 -13.10 -16.40 -27.65
C SER A 365 -13.12 -14.88 -27.87
N HIS A 366 -13.52 -14.09 -26.87
CA HIS A 366 -13.41 -12.64 -26.91
C HIS A 366 -11.95 -12.18 -26.79
N HIS A 367 -11.59 -11.12 -27.50
CA HIS A 367 -10.25 -10.57 -27.53
C HIS A 367 -10.10 -9.44 -26.51
N ASN A 368 -8.91 -9.33 -25.90
CA ASN A 368 -8.48 -8.18 -25.09
C ASN A 368 -9.48 -7.69 -24.02
N THR A 369 -10.38 -8.55 -23.53
CA THR A 369 -11.39 -8.20 -22.52
C THR A 369 -10.93 -8.62 -21.14
N SER A 370 -10.21 -7.75 -20.44
CA SER A 370 -9.95 -7.99 -19.02
C SER A 370 -11.11 -7.51 -18.14
N GLU A 371 -11.43 -8.28 -17.09
CA GLU A 371 -12.48 -7.98 -16.10
C GLU A 371 -13.94 -7.95 -16.61
N GLY A 372 -14.18 -8.63 -17.73
CA GLY A 372 -15.51 -8.92 -18.25
C GLY A 372 -15.73 -8.49 -19.70
N TYR A 373 -16.81 -8.99 -20.30
CA TYR A 373 -17.15 -8.77 -21.71
C TYR A 373 -18.67 -8.84 -21.94
N TYR A 374 -19.15 -8.26 -23.04
CA TYR A 374 -20.52 -8.47 -23.51
C TYR A 374 -20.57 -9.69 -24.42
N ASP A 375 -21.61 -10.51 -24.31
CA ASP A 375 -21.83 -11.69 -25.15
C ASP A 375 -21.82 -11.40 -26.66
N ALA A 376 -22.30 -10.22 -27.06
CA ALA A 376 -22.48 -9.83 -28.45
C ALA A 376 -21.43 -8.83 -28.98
N LEU A 377 -20.50 -8.35 -28.14
CA LEU A 377 -19.50 -7.35 -28.53
C LEU A 377 -18.08 -7.83 -28.23
N ASP A 378 -17.14 -7.39 -29.06
CA ASP A 378 -15.71 -7.58 -28.82
C ASP A 378 -15.01 -6.22 -28.66
N LEU A 379 -14.08 -6.14 -27.70
CA LEU A 379 -13.31 -4.94 -27.40
C LEU A 379 -11.89 -5.12 -27.91
N ILE A 380 -11.54 -4.45 -28.99
CA ILE A 380 -10.28 -4.67 -29.69
C ILE A 380 -9.53 -3.38 -29.98
N PHE A 381 -8.27 -3.53 -30.35
CA PHE A 381 -7.56 -2.48 -31.07
C PHE A 381 -7.82 -2.62 -32.56
N ASP A 382 -7.73 -1.50 -33.27
CA ASP A 382 -7.56 -1.46 -34.71
C ASP A 382 -6.49 -2.48 -35.13
N PRO A 383 -6.77 -3.40 -36.08
CA PRO A 383 -5.81 -4.40 -36.55
C PRO A 383 -4.49 -3.81 -37.05
N GLU A 384 -4.49 -2.55 -37.49
CA GLU A 384 -3.27 -1.86 -37.95
C GLU A 384 -2.42 -1.32 -36.79
N PHE A 385 -2.93 -1.31 -35.56
CA PHE A 385 -2.21 -0.84 -34.38
C PHE A 385 -1.21 -1.88 -33.86
N LYS A 386 0.03 -1.78 -34.35
CA LYS A 386 1.12 -2.72 -34.07
C LYS A 386 1.48 -2.88 -32.58
N ASP A 387 1.18 -1.88 -31.77
CA ASP A 387 1.57 -1.81 -30.35
C ASP A 387 0.48 -2.31 -29.37
N ALA A 388 -0.60 -2.91 -29.89
CA ALA A 388 -1.73 -3.41 -29.10
C ALA A 388 -1.32 -4.29 -27.89
N ASN A 389 -0.28 -5.11 -28.05
CA ASN A 389 0.20 -6.04 -27.01
C ASN A 389 0.80 -5.35 -25.77
N LYS A 390 1.13 -4.06 -25.84
CA LYS A 390 1.67 -3.29 -24.71
C LYS A 390 0.59 -2.89 -23.69
N TYR A 391 -0.68 -2.99 -24.06
CA TYR A 391 -1.78 -2.42 -23.31
C TYR A 391 -2.73 -3.48 -22.76
N VAL A 392 -3.51 -3.08 -21.77
CA VAL A 392 -4.62 -3.83 -21.18
C VAL A 392 -5.88 -3.02 -21.44
N LEU A 393 -6.89 -3.67 -22.04
CA LEU A 393 -8.21 -3.10 -22.26
C LEU A 393 -9.22 -3.71 -21.30
N LYS A 394 -10.12 -2.86 -20.80
CA LYS A 394 -11.21 -3.22 -19.89
C LYS A 394 -12.45 -2.45 -20.26
N TYR A 395 -13.61 -3.03 -19.97
CA TYR A 395 -14.83 -2.26 -19.87
C TYR A 395 -14.90 -1.53 -18.53
N TYR A 396 -15.33 -0.26 -18.53
CA TYR A 396 -15.36 0.59 -17.34
C TYR A 396 -16.78 0.75 -16.78
N LYS A 397 -17.01 0.26 -15.56
CA LYS A 397 -18.35 0.13 -14.95
C LYS A 397 -18.81 1.35 -14.16
N TYR A 398 -17.91 2.26 -13.84
CA TYR A 398 -18.22 3.49 -13.11
C TYR A 398 -18.56 4.64 -14.06
N ASP A 399 -19.12 5.70 -13.51
CA ASP A 399 -19.37 6.93 -14.26
C ASP A 399 -18.04 7.50 -14.80
N SER A 400 -17.94 7.71 -16.11
CA SER A 400 -16.68 8.12 -16.76
C SER A 400 -16.29 9.57 -16.49
N GLN A 401 -17.20 10.39 -15.94
CA GLN A 401 -16.94 11.79 -15.59
C GLN A 401 -16.48 11.94 -14.14
N THR A 402 -17.04 11.13 -13.25
CA THR A 402 -16.89 11.28 -11.79
C THR A 402 -16.22 10.09 -11.11
N GLY A 403 -16.20 8.92 -11.74
CA GLY A 403 -15.70 7.66 -11.17
C GLY A 403 -16.60 7.06 -10.09
N PHE A 404 -17.77 7.65 -9.82
CA PHE A 404 -18.73 7.11 -8.86
C PHE A 404 -19.55 5.96 -9.45
N ILE A 405 -20.20 5.21 -8.55
CA ILE A 405 -21.17 4.19 -8.95
C ILE A 405 -22.30 4.87 -9.74
N LYS A 406 -22.61 4.33 -10.92
CA LYS A 406 -23.70 4.81 -11.76
C LYS A 406 -25.05 4.48 -11.13
N ASN A 407 -25.99 5.42 -11.22
CA ASN A 407 -27.40 5.16 -10.86
C ASN A 407 -28.15 4.40 -11.96
N LYS A 408 -27.92 4.77 -13.23
CA LYS A 408 -28.46 4.09 -14.41
C LYS A 408 -27.45 3.07 -14.92
N PHE A 409 -27.91 1.89 -15.34
CA PHE A 409 -27.04 0.80 -15.82
C PHE A 409 -25.98 0.40 -14.78
N LYS A 410 -26.39 0.31 -13.51
CA LYS A 410 -25.51 -0.07 -12.42
C LYS A 410 -24.79 -1.38 -12.75
N ASP A 411 -23.48 -1.42 -12.45
CA ASP A 411 -22.59 -2.55 -12.69
C ASP A 411 -22.38 -2.92 -14.17
N LEU A 412 -22.94 -2.14 -15.10
CA LEU A 412 -22.76 -2.30 -16.54
C LEU A 412 -21.81 -1.23 -17.11
N PRO A 413 -20.98 -1.58 -18.10
CA PRO A 413 -20.18 -0.61 -18.83
C PRO A 413 -20.96 0.38 -19.70
N LEU A 414 -22.24 0.10 -19.97
CA LEU A 414 -23.13 0.97 -20.72
C LEU A 414 -23.22 2.37 -20.09
N VAL A 415 -23.15 3.40 -20.93
CA VAL A 415 -23.22 4.82 -20.54
C VAL A 415 -24.57 5.39 -20.95
N SER A 416 -24.96 5.20 -22.20
CA SER A 416 -26.22 5.67 -22.76
C SER A 416 -26.74 4.73 -23.84
N TYR A 417 -28.05 4.78 -24.05
CA TYR A 417 -28.73 4.12 -25.16
C TYR A 417 -29.93 4.97 -25.55
N ASP A 418 -30.03 5.29 -26.85
CA ASP A 418 -31.15 5.96 -27.48
C ASP A 418 -31.85 4.96 -28.42
N GLU A 419 -33.04 4.55 -28.00
CA GLU A 419 -33.89 3.58 -28.69
C GLU A 419 -34.47 4.11 -30.01
N ASN A 420 -34.54 5.43 -30.22
CA ASN A 420 -35.07 5.96 -31.49
C ASN A 420 -34.02 5.90 -32.60
N THR A 421 -32.76 6.15 -32.24
CA THR A 421 -31.65 6.12 -33.19
C THR A 421 -30.90 4.80 -33.20
N GLY A 422 -31.12 3.91 -32.22
CA GLY A 422 -30.34 2.69 -32.07
C GLY A 422 -28.88 2.97 -31.68
N THR A 423 -28.62 4.12 -31.04
CA THR A 423 -27.27 4.57 -30.69
C THR A 423 -26.97 4.21 -29.24
N ALA A 424 -25.84 3.54 -29.00
CA ALA A 424 -25.41 3.18 -27.65
C ALA A 424 -23.97 3.62 -27.40
N SER A 425 -23.66 4.00 -26.16
CA SER A 425 -22.30 4.37 -25.75
C SER A 425 -21.80 3.51 -24.60
N PHE A 426 -20.55 3.09 -24.67
CA PHE A 426 -19.90 2.22 -23.70
C PHE A 426 -18.62 2.86 -23.18
N ALA A 427 -18.36 2.76 -21.88
CA ALA A 427 -17.11 3.22 -21.30
C ALA A 427 -16.09 2.07 -21.29
N VAL A 428 -14.87 2.38 -21.72
CA VAL A 428 -13.73 1.47 -21.77
C VAL A 428 -12.53 2.14 -21.10
N SER A 429 -11.62 1.35 -20.55
CA SER A 429 -10.35 1.86 -20.02
C SER A 429 -9.16 1.14 -20.62
N ILE A 430 -8.06 1.89 -20.73
CA ILE A 430 -6.77 1.44 -21.23
C ILE A 430 -5.66 1.79 -20.24
N SER A 431 -4.77 0.84 -20.01
CA SER A 431 -3.54 1.03 -19.24
C SER A 431 -2.39 0.19 -19.82
N LEU A 432 -1.16 0.43 -19.38
CA LEU A 432 0.01 -0.35 -19.80
C LEU A 432 0.12 -1.66 -19.02
N LYS A 433 0.39 -2.78 -19.72
CA LYS A 433 0.40 -4.15 -19.16
C LYS A 433 1.50 -4.41 -18.13
N ASN A 434 2.64 -3.74 -18.26
CA ASN A 434 3.83 -3.92 -17.42
C ASN A 434 4.28 -2.60 -16.76
N ALA A 435 3.36 -1.66 -16.51
CA ALA A 435 3.72 -0.47 -15.76
C ALA A 435 4.11 -0.89 -14.32
N SER A 436 5.31 -0.50 -13.89
CA SER A 436 5.74 -0.71 -12.50
C SER A 436 4.85 0.12 -11.58
N ASP A 437 4.52 -0.44 -10.42
CA ASP A 437 3.95 0.28 -9.28
C ASP A 437 4.75 1.56 -8.96
N GLN A 438 6.08 1.53 -9.14
CA GLN A 438 6.95 2.70 -8.92
C GLN A 438 6.79 3.81 -9.98
N ASN A 439 6.22 3.49 -11.14
CA ASN A 439 6.07 4.40 -12.27
C ASN A 439 4.68 5.04 -12.35
N GLY A 440 3.71 4.54 -11.59
CA GLY A 440 2.33 5.00 -11.63
C GLY A 440 1.56 4.42 -12.83
N ILE A 441 0.59 3.55 -12.55
CA ILE A 441 -0.28 3.00 -13.60
C ILE A 441 -1.37 4.03 -13.90
N LEU A 442 -1.08 4.95 -14.83
CA LEU A 442 -2.11 5.82 -15.40
C LEU A 442 -3.11 4.97 -16.19
N THR A 443 -4.40 5.18 -15.93
CA THR A 443 -5.49 4.55 -16.68
C THR A 443 -6.29 5.64 -17.38
N LEU A 444 -6.45 5.53 -18.69
CA LEU A 444 -7.30 6.42 -19.46
C LEU A 444 -8.66 5.76 -19.72
N ILE A 445 -9.73 6.51 -19.50
CA ILE A 445 -11.12 6.11 -19.72
C ILE A 445 -11.62 6.81 -20.98
N LYS A 446 -12.20 6.05 -21.90
CA LYS A 446 -12.78 6.55 -23.14
C LYS A 446 -14.22 6.07 -23.26
N VAL A 447 -15.09 6.93 -23.78
CA VAL A 447 -16.44 6.54 -24.19
C VAL A 447 -16.42 6.27 -25.69
N ILE A 448 -16.91 5.11 -26.09
CA ILE A 448 -17.06 4.70 -27.49
C ILE A 448 -18.55 4.64 -27.80
N THR A 449 -18.97 5.35 -28.84
CA THR A 449 -20.36 5.40 -29.30
C THR A 449 -20.51 4.56 -30.57
N LEU A 450 -21.48 3.66 -30.56
CA LEU A 450 -21.90 2.86 -31.71
C LEU A 450 -23.20 3.47 -32.23
N GLU A 451 -23.08 4.29 -33.28
CA GLU A 451 -24.20 5.01 -33.88
C GLU A 451 -25.03 4.08 -34.76
N ASN A 452 -26.36 4.21 -34.72
CA ASN A 452 -27.29 3.48 -35.60
C ASN A 452 -27.06 1.95 -35.65
N THR A 453 -26.57 1.35 -34.57
CA THR A 453 -26.08 -0.03 -34.54
C THR A 453 -27.06 -1.00 -33.90
N PHE A 454 -27.84 -0.52 -32.92
CA PHE A 454 -28.74 -1.34 -32.11
C PHE A 454 -30.21 -1.20 -32.54
N GLN A 455 -31.07 -1.99 -31.90
CA GLN A 455 -32.51 -1.99 -32.18
C GLN A 455 -33.11 -0.58 -32.11
N LYS A 456 -34.00 -0.27 -33.05
CA LYS A 456 -34.76 0.99 -33.06
C LYS A 456 -36.19 0.71 -32.64
N ASN A 457 -36.81 1.66 -31.94
CA ASN A 457 -38.26 1.69 -31.83
C ASN A 457 -38.82 2.03 -33.20
N GLU A 458 -39.53 1.08 -33.81
CA GLU A 458 -40.39 1.37 -34.95
C GLU A 458 -41.56 2.21 -34.42
N THR A 459 -41.44 3.53 -34.47
CA THR A 459 -42.64 4.38 -34.48
C THR A 459 -43.30 4.19 -35.84
N ASP A 460 -44.35 3.37 -35.88
CA ASP A 460 -45.32 3.33 -36.98
C ASP A 460 -45.71 4.78 -37.34
N SER A 461 -45.27 5.25 -38.51
CA SER A 461 -45.90 6.41 -39.13
C SER A 461 -47.36 6.04 -39.44
N PRO A 462 -48.35 6.83 -38.99
CA PRO A 462 -49.72 6.60 -39.44
C PRO A 462 -49.77 6.81 -40.95
N ASN A 463 -50.35 5.86 -41.67
CA ASN A 463 -50.67 5.97 -43.10
C ASN A 463 -51.34 7.32 -43.39
N GLU A 464 -50.62 8.21 -44.07
CA GLU A 464 -51.25 9.23 -44.91
C GLU A 464 -51.77 8.51 -46.16
N ASP A 465 -53.01 8.04 -46.09
CA ASP A 465 -53.81 7.70 -47.26
C ASP A 465 -54.56 8.99 -47.65
N GLU A 466 -53.91 9.83 -48.47
CA GLU A 466 -54.58 10.91 -49.19
C GLU A 466 -55.19 10.36 -50.49
N GLY A 467 -56.49 10.62 -50.68
CA GLY A 467 -57.28 10.26 -51.86
C GLY A 467 -56.75 10.89 -53.15
N ASN A 468 -57.29 10.59 -54.33
CA ASN A 468 -58.66 10.77 -54.83
C ASN A 468 -58.57 10.36 -56.33
N VAL A 469 -59.59 9.93 -57.07
CA VAL A 469 -60.54 10.78 -57.82
C VAL A 469 -61.55 9.88 -58.55
N ASN A 470 -62.81 10.01 -58.13
CA ASN A 470 -64.00 10.40 -58.92
C ASN A 470 -64.38 9.71 -60.26
N SER A 471 -65.62 9.22 -60.33
CA SER A 471 -66.49 9.39 -61.51
C SER A 471 -67.97 9.23 -61.15
N THR A 472 -68.76 10.23 -61.55
CA THR A 472 -70.19 10.43 -61.36
C THR A 472 -70.99 9.87 -62.54
N SER A 473 -72.19 9.33 -62.30
CA SER A 473 -73.46 9.57 -63.05
C SER A 473 -74.36 8.33 -63.07
N GLY A 474 -75.67 8.51 -62.86
CA GLY A 474 -76.69 7.55 -63.30
C GLY A 474 -77.84 7.36 -62.33
N GLU A 475 -78.89 8.17 -62.49
CA GLU A 475 -80.26 7.89 -62.05
C GLU A 475 -80.69 6.48 -62.50
N ASP A 476 -81.41 5.71 -61.68
CA ASP A 476 -82.88 5.59 -61.81
C ASP A 476 -83.47 4.51 -60.86
N ASN A 477 -84.65 4.84 -60.34
CA ASN A 477 -85.79 4.00 -59.98
C ASN A 477 -85.68 2.69 -59.15
N SER A 478 -86.41 2.77 -58.03
CA SER A 478 -87.54 1.89 -57.67
C SER A 478 -87.29 0.64 -56.80
N SER A 479 -88.04 0.68 -55.69
CA SER A 479 -88.88 -0.37 -55.09
C SER A 479 -88.31 -1.34 -54.05
N ASN A 480 -89.04 -1.33 -52.91
CA ASN A 480 -89.34 -2.43 -51.99
C ASN A 480 -88.15 -2.99 -51.18
N SER A 481 -88.31 -3.57 -49.99
CA SER A 481 -89.39 -3.78 -49.02
C SER A 481 -88.68 -4.52 -47.88
N THR A 482 -88.95 -4.12 -46.64
CA THR A 482 -89.12 -4.99 -45.45
C THR A 482 -88.59 -6.44 -45.52
N THR A 483 -87.67 -6.85 -44.64
CA THR A 483 -87.95 -7.71 -43.46
C THR A 483 -86.66 -8.25 -42.82
N ASN A 484 -86.72 -8.27 -41.47
CA ASN A 484 -85.91 -8.94 -40.45
C ASN A 484 -84.49 -8.46 -40.17
#